data_AF-A0AAV1V879-F1
#
_entry.id   AF-A0AAV1V879-F1
#
_cell.length_a   1.000
_cell.length_b   1.000
_cell.length_c   1.000
_cell.angle_alpha   90.00
_cell.angle_beta   90.00
_cell.angle_gamma   90.00
#
_symmetry.space_group_name_H-M   'P 1'
#
loop_
_entity.id
_entity.type
_entity.pdbx_description
1 polymer ?
#
loop_
_entity_poly.entity_id
_entity_poly.type
_entity_poly.pdbx_seq_one_letter_code
_entity_poly.pdbx_strand_id
1 'polypeptide(L)'
;MSQHQVAPLTSVVLVLREQDALVGCAHIAEIVSEYLDASHKWSIERAACAGYLPLLDRLGQKELPVSPRELDWALRTAADRGDLAVVQWLTAYQPDMECSTRVMDSAALRGHLSVIKWLHHYRDEGCTTAAMDSAAAYGRLEVIQWLHQNRQEGCTTAAMDSAAAGGHLKTVQWLTMNRTEGCTSVASHFALLNGHMDILRWLNEQNVRVQDTGKAMGGRTPTRWSRRERRLSATGVEAPRHRPRRLSTGLLYRN
;
A
#
# COMPACT_ATOMS: atom_id res chain seq x y z
N MET A 1 39.50 -13.88 13.06
CA MET A 1 38.14 -13.46 13.45
C MET A 1 38.19 -11.97 13.71
N SER A 2 38.08 -11.16 12.66
CA SER A 2 37.98 -9.71 12.79
C SER A 2 36.65 -9.40 13.46
N GLN A 3 36.67 -8.98 14.72
CA GLN A 3 35.48 -8.45 15.38
C GLN A 3 34.98 -7.29 14.53
N HIS A 4 33.81 -7.42 13.93
CA HIS A 4 33.13 -6.29 13.30
C HIS A 4 32.77 -5.31 14.42
N GLN A 5 33.61 -4.29 14.59
CA GLN A 5 33.45 -3.31 15.63
C GLN A 5 32.25 -2.43 15.29
N VAL A 6 31.17 -2.57 16.07
CA VAL A 6 29.96 -1.78 15.89
C VAL A 6 30.26 -0.32 16.18
N ALA A 7 29.94 0.58 15.23
CA ALA A 7 30.24 1.99 15.37
C ALA A 7 29.64 2.60 16.66
N PRO A 8 30.36 3.49 17.38
CA PRO A 8 29.84 4.12 18.59
C PRO A 8 28.61 4.98 18.30
N LEU A 9 27.76 5.17 19.30
CA LEU A 9 26.54 5.97 19.17
C LEU A 9 26.89 7.45 18.93
N THR A 10 26.17 8.13 18.05
CA THR A 10 26.42 9.54 17.71
C THR A 10 26.40 10.45 18.95
N SER A 11 25.52 10.18 19.91
CA SER A 11 25.47 10.90 21.18
C SER A 11 26.77 10.77 21.98
N VAL A 12 27.37 9.58 22.01
CA VAL A 12 28.65 9.31 22.69
C VAL A 12 29.79 9.99 21.96
N VAL A 13 29.81 9.92 20.62
CA VAL A 13 30.82 10.61 19.80
C VAL A 13 30.78 12.12 20.00
N LEU A 14 29.59 12.72 20.10
CA LEU A 14 29.43 14.15 20.36
C LEU A 14 29.95 14.54 21.74
N VAL A 15 29.55 13.82 22.79
CA VAL A 15 30.01 14.12 24.16
C VAL A 15 31.53 13.99 24.29
N LEU A 16 32.12 12.99 23.65
CA LEU A 16 33.58 12.78 23.71
C LEU A 16 34.38 13.80 22.89
N ARG A 17 33.80 14.36 21.82
CA ARG A 17 34.43 15.44 21.04
C ARG A 17 34.53 16.75 21.83
N GLU A 18 33.58 17.01 22.72
CA GLU A 18 33.57 18.20 23.59
C GLU A 18 34.50 18.05 24.81
N GLN A 19 35.15 16.89 24.99
CA GLN A 19 36.03 16.60 26.12
C GLN A 19 37.46 16.41 25.64
N ASP A 20 38.25 17.48 25.63
CA ASP A 20 39.65 17.49 25.17
C ASP A 20 40.52 16.41 25.87
N ALA A 21 40.22 16.11 27.13
CA ALA A 21 40.94 15.09 27.92
C ALA A 21 40.74 13.65 27.40
N LEU A 22 39.71 13.41 26.60
CA LEU A 22 39.33 12.08 26.08
C LEU A 22 39.61 11.92 24.58
N VAL A 23 40.20 12.95 23.95
CA VAL A 23 40.60 12.94 22.55
C VAL A 23 41.69 11.89 22.35
N GLY A 24 41.32 10.76 21.72
CA GLY A 24 42.21 9.62 21.46
C GLY A 24 41.84 8.33 22.21
N CYS A 25 40.89 8.35 23.14
CA CYS A 25 40.45 7.17 23.88
C CYS A 25 39.25 6.48 23.21
N ALA A 26 39.46 5.85 22.05
CA ALA A 26 38.39 5.16 21.30
C ALA A 26 37.65 4.08 22.13
N HIS A 27 38.39 3.34 22.97
CA HIS A 27 37.82 2.32 23.86
C HIS A 27 36.77 2.86 24.84
N ILE A 28 36.88 4.11 25.29
CA ILE A 28 35.88 4.73 26.18
C ILE A 28 34.58 4.97 25.40
N ALA A 29 34.68 5.43 24.15
CA ALA A 29 33.53 5.60 23.27
C ALA A 29 32.79 4.27 23.07
N GLU A 30 33.54 3.18 22.92
CA GLU A 30 33.00 1.84 22.75
C GLU A 30 32.29 1.36 24.01
N ILE A 31 32.93 1.40 25.18
CA ILE A 31 32.34 0.96 26.45
C ILE A 31 31.07 1.75 26.77
N VAL A 32 31.11 3.08 26.63
CA VAL A 32 29.94 3.93 26.90
C VAL A 32 28.84 3.67 25.86
N SER A 33 29.19 3.46 24.59
CA SER A 33 28.22 3.11 23.56
C SER A 33 27.57 1.76 23.81
N GLU A 34 28.34 0.75 24.23
CA GLU A 34 27.84 -0.57 24.59
C GLU A 34 26.89 -0.50 25.79
N TYR A 35 27.26 0.26 26.84
CA TYR A 35 26.42 0.47 28.00
C TYR A 35 25.07 1.12 27.67
N LEU A 36 25.08 2.12 26.78
CA LEU A 36 23.88 2.82 26.33
C LEU A 36 23.12 2.06 25.23
N ASP A 37 23.64 0.93 24.73
CA ASP A 37 23.07 0.21 23.60
C ASP A 37 21.78 -0.55 23.96
N ALA A 38 20.65 0.10 23.73
CA ALA A 38 19.34 -0.52 23.86
C ALA A 38 18.91 -1.34 22.62
N SER A 39 19.78 -1.58 21.64
CA SER A 39 19.43 -2.31 20.40
C SER A 39 18.93 -3.73 20.67
N HIS A 40 19.37 -4.37 21.77
CA HIS A 40 18.94 -5.72 22.16
C HIS A 40 17.42 -5.83 22.40
N LYS A 41 16.72 -4.71 22.62
CA LYS A 41 15.25 -4.67 22.78
C LYS A 41 14.51 -4.64 21.44
N TRP A 42 15.22 -4.50 20.33
CA TRP A 42 14.66 -4.35 18.99
C TRP A 42 14.98 -5.57 18.12
N SER A 43 13.96 -6.08 17.43
CA SER A 43 14.15 -6.98 16.31
C SER A 43 14.41 -6.19 15.03
N ILE A 44 15.10 -6.81 14.06
CA ILE A 44 15.27 -6.25 12.70
C ILE A 44 13.91 -5.93 12.08
N GLU A 45 12.92 -6.81 12.27
CA GLU A 45 11.54 -6.60 11.82
C GLU A 45 10.97 -5.29 12.36
N ARG A 46 11.07 -5.06 13.68
CA ARG A 46 10.47 -3.89 14.33
C ARG A 46 11.22 -2.60 13.97
N ALA A 47 12.54 -2.66 13.80
CA ALA A 47 13.35 -1.54 13.32
C ALA A 47 13.01 -1.19 11.85
N ALA A 48 12.80 -2.19 11.00
CA ALA A 48 12.38 -2.02 9.61
C ALA A 48 10.96 -1.46 9.50
N CYS A 49 10.01 -2.00 10.27
CA CYS A 49 8.64 -1.46 10.34
C CYS A 49 8.60 0.01 10.81
N ALA A 50 9.58 0.43 11.62
CA ALA A 50 9.72 1.80 12.08
C ALA A 50 10.50 2.71 11.12
N GLY A 51 11.25 2.15 10.16
CA GLY A 51 12.07 2.91 9.21
C GLY A 51 13.43 3.36 9.74
N TYR A 52 13.95 2.74 10.80
CA TYR A 52 15.19 3.19 11.46
C TYR A 52 16.44 2.55 10.86
N LEU A 53 16.94 3.10 9.74
CA LEU A 53 18.14 2.59 9.05
C LEU A 53 19.40 2.48 9.94
N PRO A 54 19.77 3.47 10.78
CA PRO A 54 20.98 3.34 11.60
C PRO A 54 20.85 2.23 12.65
N LEU A 55 19.63 1.96 13.12
CA LEU A 55 19.35 0.86 14.02
C LEU A 55 19.41 -0.47 13.27
N LEU A 56 18.92 -0.54 12.03
CA LEU A 56 19.05 -1.71 11.18
C LEU A 56 20.52 -2.05 10.91
N ASP A 57 21.34 -1.08 10.48
CA ASP A 57 22.79 -1.28 10.29
C ASP A 57 23.44 -1.84 11.55
N ARG A 58 23.11 -1.28 12.71
CA ARG A 58 23.62 -1.72 14.01
C ARG A 58 23.15 -3.14 14.39
N LEU A 59 21.90 -3.49 14.09
CA LEU A 59 21.35 -4.82 14.34
C LEU A 59 21.91 -5.87 13.37
N GLY A 60 22.11 -5.50 12.10
CA GLY A 60 22.67 -6.37 11.07
C GLY A 60 24.13 -6.75 11.35
N GLN A 61 24.91 -5.83 11.91
CA GLN A 61 26.28 -6.12 12.37
C GLN A 61 26.35 -7.15 13.52
N LYS A 62 25.23 -7.37 14.24
CA LYS A 62 25.14 -8.37 15.32
C LYS A 62 24.67 -9.74 14.84
N GLU A 63 24.44 -9.92 13.53
CA GLU A 63 24.01 -11.18 12.89
C GLU A 63 22.86 -11.87 13.63
N LEU A 64 21.85 -11.10 14.06
CA LEU A 64 20.69 -11.68 14.73
C LEU A 64 19.94 -12.60 13.75
N PRO A 65 19.59 -13.84 14.15
CA PRO A 65 18.83 -14.74 13.29
C PRO A 65 17.44 -14.16 13.08
N VAL A 66 17.07 -13.95 11.81
CA VAL A 66 15.73 -13.49 11.40
C VAL A 66 15.02 -14.64 10.73
N SER A 67 13.77 -14.89 11.11
CA SER A 67 12.97 -15.88 10.40
C SER A 67 12.56 -15.35 9.02
N PRO A 68 12.45 -16.20 7.97
CA PRO A 68 12.01 -15.75 6.65
C PRO A 68 10.66 -15.03 6.67
N ARG A 69 9.77 -15.43 7.59
CA ARG A 69 8.45 -14.82 7.76
C ARG A 69 8.52 -13.40 8.34
N GLU A 70 9.42 -13.14 9.29
CA GLU A 70 9.62 -11.79 9.83
C GLU A 70 10.23 -10.88 8.76
N LEU A 71 11.13 -11.41 7.94
CA LEU A 71 11.77 -10.65 6.88
C LEU A 71 10.78 -10.31 5.74
N ASP A 72 9.92 -11.26 5.31
CA ASP A 72 8.83 -11.00 4.36
C ASP A 72 7.85 -9.94 4.91
N TRP A 73 7.47 -10.05 6.19
CA TRP A 73 6.60 -9.07 6.83
C TRP A 73 7.23 -7.67 6.91
N ALA A 74 8.50 -7.59 7.29
CA ALA A 74 9.26 -6.34 7.36
C ALA A 74 9.36 -5.69 5.98
N LEU A 75 9.65 -6.49 4.93
CA LEU A 75 9.75 -6.02 3.56
C LEU A 75 8.41 -5.52 3.04
N ARG A 76 7.32 -6.25 3.30
CA ARG A 76 5.98 -5.82 2.93
C ARG A 76 5.58 -4.52 3.63
N THR A 77 5.92 -4.37 4.91
CA THR A 77 5.63 -3.16 5.68
C THR A 77 6.45 -1.97 5.16
N ALA A 78 7.74 -2.17 4.85
CA ALA A 78 8.57 -1.15 4.22
C ALA A 78 8.02 -0.73 2.85
N ALA A 79 7.55 -1.69 2.05
CA ALA A 79 6.90 -1.45 0.76
C ALA A 79 5.57 -0.70 0.91
N ASP A 80 4.75 -1.00 1.92
CA ASP A 80 3.50 -0.28 2.24
C ASP A 80 3.75 1.17 2.69
N ARG A 81 4.93 1.46 3.26
CA ARG A 81 5.33 2.82 3.66
C ARG A 81 6.04 3.59 2.55
N GLY A 82 6.54 2.90 1.53
CA GLY A 82 7.34 3.48 0.46
C GLY A 82 8.81 3.70 0.85
N ASP A 83 9.27 3.07 1.93
CA ASP A 83 10.61 3.23 2.49
C ASP A 83 11.63 2.42 1.67
N LEU A 84 11.97 2.92 0.47
CA LEU A 84 12.88 2.25 -0.47
C LEU A 84 14.24 1.88 0.16
N ALA A 85 14.78 2.73 1.03
CA ALA A 85 16.04 2.47 1.69
C ALA A 85 15.98 1.24 2.60
N VAL A 86 14.85 1.02 3.30
CA VAL A 86 14.65 -0.17 4.13
C VAL A 86 14.48 -1.40 3.25
N VAL A 87 13.74 -1.29 2.13
CA VAL A 87 13.58 -2.38 1.15
C VAL A 87 14.94 -2.83 0.60
N GLN A 88 15.79 -1.87 0.23
CA GLN A 88 17.16 -2.11 -0.23
C GLN A 88 18.00 -2.77 0.85
N TRP A 89 17.93 -2.24 2.08
CA TRP A 89 18.67 -2.77 3.22
C TRP A 89 18.30 -4.22 3.53
N LEU A 90 17.00 -4.51 3.66
CA LEU A 90 16.51 -5.87 3.95
C LEU A 90 16.90 -6.87 2.86
N THR A 91 16.88 -6.44 1.59
CA THR A 91 17.30 -7.29 0.46
C THR A 91 18.82 -7.51 0.45
N ALA A 92 19.61 -6.50 0.79
CA ALA A 92 21.07 -6.64 0.90
C ALA A 92 21.48 -7.50 2.10
N TYR A 93 20.72 -7.46 3.19
CA TYR A 93 20.95 -8.26 4.38
C TYR A 93 20.76 -9.76 4.13
N GLN A 94 19.76 -10.13 3.31
CA GLN A 94 19.52 -11.53 2.94
C GLN A 94 19.09 -11.66 1.47
N PRO A 95 20.04 -11.77 0.53
CA PRO A 95 19.75 -11.81 -0.90
C PRO A 95 19.02 -13.09 -1.33
N ASP A 96 19.28 -14.21 -0.66
CA ASP A 96 18.68 -15.51 -0.97
C ASP A 96 17.23 -15.66 -0.45
N MET A 97 16.66 -14.63 0.18
CA MET A 97 15.27 -14.68 0.66
C MET A 97 14.29 -14.62 -0.52
N GLU A 98 13.39 -15.61 -0.59
CA GLU A 98 12.18 -15.58 -1.42
C GLU A 98 11.23 -14.48 -0.95
N CYS A 99 10.91 -13.51 -1.80
CA CYS A 99 9.91 -12.48 -1.49
C CYS A 99 8.51 -12.91 -1.92
N SER A 100 7.50 -12.60 -1.12
CA SER A 100 6.13 -12.73 -1.58
C SER A 100 5.80 -11.69 -2.66
N THR A 101 5.03 -12.09 -3.68
CA THR A 101 4.38 -11.17 -4.65
C THR A 101 3.57 -10.06 -3.97
N ARG A 102 3.13 -10.30 -2.72
CA ARG A 102 2.41 -9.33 -1.89
C ARG A 102 3.20 -8.06 -1.58
N VAL A 103 4.53 -8.08 -1.68
CA VAL A 103 5.37 -6.90 -1.44
C VAL A 103 5.08 -5.84 -2.52
N MET A 104 5.11 -6.24 -3.79
CA MET A 104 4.79 -5.34 -4.91
C MET A 104 3.32 -4.95 -4.90
N ASP A 105 2.41 -5.88 -4.56
CA ASP A 105 0.97 -5.57 -4.42
C ASP A 105 0.72 -4.49 -3.35
N SER A 106 1.44 -4.54 -2.23
CA SER A 106 1.32 -3.55 -1.12
C SER A 106 1.89 -2.19 -1.53
N ALA A 107 3.04 -2.16 -2.23
CA ALA A 107 3.55 -0.91 -2.79
C ALA A 107 2.59 -0.29 -3.82
N ALA A 108 1.93 -1.13 -4.63
CA ALA A 108 0.97 -0.69 -5.64
C ALA A 108 -0.30 -0.09 -5.03
N LEU A 109 -0.87 -0.75 -4.01
CA LEU A 109 -1.99 -0.25 -3.20
C LEU A 109 -1.75 1.19 -2.71
N ARG A 110 -0.54 1.45 -2.21
CA ARG A 110 -0.18 2.74 -1.61
C ARG A 110 0.32 3.79 -2.60
N GLY A 111 0.65 3.37 -3.82
CA GLY A 111 1.11 4.28 -4.86
C GLY A 111 2.63 4.50 -4.86
N HIS A 112 3.41 3.63 -4.22
CA HIS A 112 4.87 3.79 -4.08
C HIS A 112 5.62 3.33 -5.33
N LEU A 113 5.51 4.11 -6.40
CA LEU A 113 6.10 3.78 -7.71
C LEU A 113 7.62 3.57 -7.68
N SER A 114 8.35 4.28 -6.81
CA SER A 114 9.80 4.11 -6.63
C SER A 114 10.15 2.70 -6.15
N VAL A 115 9.41 2.19 -5.17
CA VAL A 115 9.56 0.81 -4.65
C VAL A 115 9.19 -0.20 -5.73
N ILE A 116 8.09 0.00 -6.46
CA ILE A 116 7.66 -0.91 -7.53
C ILE A 116 8.71 -1.02 -8.63
N LYS A 117 9.26 0.11 -9.10
CA LYS A 117 10.32 0.14 -10.12
C LYS A 117 11.57 -0.59 -9.64
N TRP A 118 11.95 -0.39 -8.38
CA TRP A 118 13.10 -1.06 -7.80
C TRP A 118 12.87 -2.56 -7.69
N LEU A 119 11.73 -2.99 -7.14
CA LEU A 119 11.37 -4.40 -7.06
C LEU A 119 11.38 -5.04 -8.45
N HIS A 120 10.76 -4.41 -9.45
CA HIS A 120 10.75 -4.96 -10.80
C HIS A 120 12.13 -5.15 -11.44
N HIS A 121 13.10 -4.30 -11.11
CA HIS A 121 14.43 -4.37 -11.72
C HIS A 121 15.37 -5.36 -11.03
N TYR A 122 15.19 -5.56 -9.72
CA TYR A 122 16.09 -6.36 -8.89
C TYR A 122 15.48 -7.67 -8.37
N ARG A 123 14.19 -7.93 -8.66
CA ARG A 123 13.43 -9.08 -8.17
C ARG A 123 12.56 -9.66 -9.29
N ASP A 124 12.47 -10.99 -9.33
CA ASP A 124 11.77 -11.73 -10.38
C ASP A 124 10.38 -12.23 -9.95
N GLU A 125 10.07 -12.20 -8.65
CA GLU A 125 8.84 -12.75 -8.08
C GLU A 125 7.58 -12.06 -8.63
N GLY A 126 7.66 -10.75 -8.89
CA GLY A 126 6.61 -10.01 -9.57
C GLY A 126 5.44 -9.58 -8.68
N CYS A 127 4.26 -9.45 -9.29
CA CYS A 127 3.02 -9.07 -8.61
C CYS A 127 1.87 -9.98 -9.01
N THR A 128 0.69 -9.74 -8.44
CA THR A 128 -0.55 -10.40 -8.88
C THR A 128 -1.50 -9.38 -9.51
N THR A 129 -2.65 -9.84 -10.03
CA THR A 129 -3.72 -8.91 -10.46
C THR A 129 -4.17 -7.97 -9.34
N ALA A 130 -3.94 -8.35 -8.07
CA ALA A 130 -4.24 -7.52 -6.92
C ALA A 130 -3.46 -6.21 -6.91
N ALA A 131 -2.26 -6.13 -7.51
CA ALA A 131 -1.50 -4.88 -7.61
C ALA A 131 -2.29 -3.81 -8.37
N MET A 132 -2.78 -4.14 -9.57
CA MET A 132 -3.52 -3.20 -10.41
C MET A 132 -4.94 -2.96 -9.87
N ASP A 133 -5.61 -3.99 -9.37
CA ASP A 133 -6.94 -3.87 -8.75
C ASP A 133 -6.91 -2.95 -7.53
N SER A 134 -5.90 -3.13 -6.66
CA SER A 134 -5.69 -2.30 -5.47
C SER A 134 -5.27 -0.88 -5.82
N ALA A 135 -4.34 -0.71 -6.77
CA ALA A 135 -3.96 0.61 -7.24
C ALA A 135 -5.17 1.38 -7.81
N ALA A 136 -6.09 0.68 -8.49
CA ALA A 136 -7.31 1.26 -9.01
C ALA A 136 -8.30 1.69 -7.91
N ALA A 137 -8.45 0.87 -6.86
CA ALA A 137 -9.29 1.17 -5.71
C ALA A 137 -8.89 2.46 -4.97
N TYR A 138 -7.61 2.83 -5.02
CA TYR A 138 -7.07 4.05 -4.40
C TYR A 138 -6.70 5.15 -5.41
N GLY A 139 -7.07 4.98 -6.68
CA GLY A 139 -6.88 6.00 -7.71
C GLY A 139 -5.42 6.26 -8.08
N ARG A 140 -4.53 5.26 -7.89
CA ARG A 140 -3.08 5.35 -8.17
C ARG A 140 -2.79 5.20 -9.66
N LEU A 141 -3.27 6.16 -10.47
CA LEU A 141 -3.20 6.09 -11.93
C LEU A 141 -1.77 5.89 -12.47
N GLU A 142 -0.78 6.57 -11.90
CA GLU A 142 0.63 6.45 -12.32
C GLU A 142 1.17 5.03 -12.15
N VAL A 143 0.80 4.36 -11.05
CA VAL A 143 1.15 2.96 -10.80
C VAL A 143 0.46 2.04 -11.80
N ILE A 144 -0.83 2.26 -12.08
CA ILE A 144 -1.59 1.46 -13.04
C ILE A 144 -0.98 1.56 -14.44
N GLN A 145 -0.65 2.77 -14.89
CA GLN A 145 0.00 3.01 -16.17
C GLN A 145 1.35 2.29 -16.26
N TRP A 146 2.14 2.39 -15.20
CA TRP A 146 3.45 1.76 -15.16
C TRP A 146 3.34 0.23 -15.15
N LEU A 147 2.45 -0.34 -14.31
CA LEU A 147 2.20 -1.79 -14.25
C LEU A 147 1.71 -2.30 -15.61
N HIS A 148 0.78 -1.60 -16.26
CA HIS A 148 0.28 -2.00 -17.58
C HIS A 148 1.37 -2.04 -18.67
N GLN A 149 2.33 -1.11 -18.62
CA GLN A 149 3.40 -1.02 -19.61
C GLN A 149 4.53 -2.04 -19.37
N ASN A 150 4.76 -2.44 -18.13
CA ASN A 150 5.95 -3.22 -17.74
C ASN A 150 5.64 -4.64 -17.24
N ARG A 151 4.36 -4.95 -16.98
CA ARG A 151 3.90 -6.23 -16.39
C ARG A 151 2.73 -6.81 -17.20
N GLN A 152 2.57 -8.13 -17.14
CA GLN A 152 1.60 -8.87 -17.96
C GLN A 152 0.41 -9.42 -17.17
N GLU A 153 0.48 -9.39 -15.84
CA GLU A 153 -0.53 -9.93 -14.93
C GLU A 153 -1.90 -9.27 -15.12
N GLY A 154 -1.92 -7.98 -15.46
CA GLY A 154 -3.14 -7.24 -15.76
C GLY A 154 -3.99 -6.92 -14.53
N CYS A 155 -5.30 -6.83 -14.74
CA CYS A 155 -6.30 -6.56 -13.71
C CYS A 155 -7.52 -7.47 -13.88
N THR A 156 -8.44 -7.40 -12.91
CA THR A 156 -9.76 -8.02 -13.00
C THR A 156 -10.85 -6.95 -13.13
N THR A 157 -12.12 -7.36 -13.21
CA THR A 157 -13.25 -6.43 -13.12
C THR A 157 -13.26 -5.63 -11.82
N ALA A 158 -12.59 -6.13 -10.76
CA ALA A 158 -12.48 -5.45 -9.49
C ALA A 158 -11.74 -4.11 -9.59
N ALA A 159 -10.80 -3.93 -10.54
CA ALA A 159 -10.12 -2.66 -10.74
C ALA A 159 -11.12 -1.54 -11.09
N MET A 160 -12.00 -1.79 -12.07
CA MET A 160 -12.97 -0.79 -12.51
C MET A 160 -14.09 -0.60 -11.49
N ASP A 161 -14.56 -1.69 -10.88
CA ASP A 161 -15.57 -1.65 -9.82
C ASP A 161 -15.11 -0.82 -8.61
N SER A 162 -13.89 -1.07 -8.14
CA SER A 162 -13.31 -0.37 -6.99
C SER A 162 -12.93 1.07 -7.32
N ALA A 163 -12.44 1.34 -8.53
CA ALA A 163 -12.19 2.72 -8.98
C ALA A 163 -13.49 3.54 -9.06
N ALA A 164 -14.58 2.93 -9.53
CA ALA A 164 -15.89 3.56 -9.56
C ALA A 164 -16.44 3.80 -8.14
N ALA A 165 -16.29 2.83 -7.24
CA ALA A 165 -16.67 2.96 -5.84
C ALA A 165 -15.86 4.05 -5.11
N GLY A 166 -14.58 4.21 -5.43
CA GLY A 166 -13.68 5.21 -4.83
C GLY A 166 -13.75 6.61 -5.46
N GLY A 167 -14.57 6.82 -6.49
CA GLY A 167 -14.71 8.14 -7.11
C GLY A 167 -13.56 8.49 -8.07
N HIS A 168 -12.78 7.52 -8.53
CA HIS A 168 -11.58 7.73 -9.32
C HIS A 168 -11.86 7.80 -10.82
N LEU A 169 -12.55 8.85 -11.27
CA LEU A 169 -13.00 9.01 -12.67
C LEU A 169 -11.87 8.85 -13.70
N LYS A 170 -10.71 9.46 -13.47
CA LYS A 170 -9.54 9.35 -14.37
C LYS A 170 -9.05 7.92 -14.52
N THR A 171 -9.07 7.15 -13.41
CA THR A 171 -8.70 5.74 -13.41
C THR A 171 -9.70 4.91 -14.17
N VAL A 172 -11.01 5.14 -13.98
CA VAL A 172 -12.07 4.47 -14.73
C VAL A 172 -11.92 4.73 -16.23
N GLN A 173 -11.76 5.99 -16.62
CA GLN A 173 -11.53 6.40 -18.01
C GLN A 173 -10.33 5.67 -18.63
N TRP A 174 -9.20 5.68 -17.92
CA TRP A 174 -7.99 5.06 -18.40
C TRP A 174 -8.14 3.54 -18.53
N LEU A 175 -8.73 2.88 -17.53
CA LEU A 175 -8.96 1.43 -17.56
C LEU A 175 -9.87 1.04 -18.72
N THR A 176 -10.95 1.78 -18.99
CA THR A 176 -11.83 1.46 -20.13
C THR A 176 -11.15 1.64 -21.49
N MET A 177 -10.23 2.61 -21.62
CA MET A 177 -9.52 2.87 -22.88
C MET A 177 -8.39 1.87 -23.15
N ASN A 178 -7.77 1.31 -22.11
CA ASN A 178 -6.55 0.51 -22.22
C ASN A 178 -6.73 -0.97 -21.83
N ARG A 179 -7.87 -1.34 -21.23
CA ARG A 179 -8.17 -2.70 -20.76
C ARG A 179 -9.52 -3.17 -21.29
N THR A 180 -9.71 -4.48 -21.31
CA THR A 180 -10.89 -5.14 -21.94
C THR A 180 -11.82 -5.82 -20.94
N GLU A 181 -11.40 -5.90 -19.68
CA GLU A 181 -12.08 -6.60 -18.59
C GLU A 181 -13.43 -5.96 -18.25
N GLY A 182 -13.55 -4.63 -18.38
CA GLY A 182 -14.80 -3.92 -18.09
C GLY A 182 -15.10 -3.85 -16.59
N CYS A 183 -16.39 -3.74 -16.26
CA CYS A 183 -16.87 -3.64 -14.89
C CYS A 183 -18.04 -4.60 -14.65
N THR A 184 -18.52 -4.69 -13.42
CA THR A 184 -19.77 -5.39 -13.09
C THR A 184 -20.86 -4.39 -12.72
N SER A 185 -22.10 -4.85 -12.43
CA SER A 185 -23.16 -3.98 -11.91
C SER A 185 -22.77 -3.28 -10.59
N VAL A 186 -21.80 -3.85 -9.86
CA VAL A 186 -21.24 -3.34 -8.61
C VAL A 186 -20.62 -1.95 -8.77
N ALA A 187 -19.94 -1.67 -9.88
CA ALA A 187 -19.36 -0.36 -10.17
C ALA A 187 -20.38 0.77 -10.04
N SER A 188 -21.53 0.61 -10.71
CA SER A 188 -22.60 1.62 -10.68
C SER A 188 -23.29 1.70 -9.32
N HIS A 189 -23.48 0.55 -8.66
CA HIS A 189 -24.17 0.49 -7.39
C HIS A 189 -23.41 1.28 -6.33
N PHE A 190 -22.10 1.04 -6.21
CA PHE A 190 -21.27 1.76 -5.25
C PHE A 190 -20.95 3.19 -5.67
N ALA A 191 -20.78 3.47 -6.96
CA ALA A 191 -20.67 4.85 -7.43
C ALA A 191 -21.92 5.68 -7.05
N LEU A 192 -23.12 5.10 -7.14
CA LEU A 192 -24.36 5.75 -6.71
C LEU A 192 -24.42 5.95 -5.19
N LEU A 193 -24.14 4.89 -4.42
CA LEU A 193 -24.19 4.95 -2.96
C LEU A 193 -23.21 5.97 -2.39
N ASN A 194 -22.03 6.10 -2.99
CA ASN A 194 -20.99 7.05 -2.57
C ASN A 194 -21.14 8.44 -3.21
N GLY A 195 -22.16 8.65 -4.07
CA GLY A 195 -22.46 9.95 -4.67
C GLY A 195 -21.56 10.36 -5.84
N HIS A 196 -20.86 9.42 -6.46
CA HIS A 196 -19.98 9.64 -7.61
C HIS A 196 -20.78 9.71 -8.94
N MET A 197 -21.57 10.78 -9.06
CA MET A 197 -22.49 10.99 -10.19
C MET A 197 -21.80 11.22 -11.53
N ASP A 198 -20.57 11.76 -11.50
CA ASP A 198 -19.70 11.96 -12.66
C ASP A 198 -19.30 10.63 -13.30
N ILE A 199 -18.92 9.64 -12.50
CA ILE A 199 -18.62 8.28 -12.98
C ILE A 199 -19.87 7.61 -13.53
N LEU A 200 -21.02 7.73 -12.87
CA LEU A 200 -22.26 7.16 -13.39
C LEU A 200 -22.67 7.74 -14.74
N ARG A 201 -22.56 9.06 -14.89
CA ARG A 201 -22.83 9.73 -16.16
C ARG A 201 -21.88 9.19 -17.23
N TRP A 202 -20.60 9.11 -16.91
CA TRP A 202 -19.58 8.63 -17.83
C TRP A 202 -19.79 7.16 -18.23
N LEU A 203 -20.02 6.26 -17.27
CA LEU A 203 -20.30 4.84 -17.52
C LEU A 203 -21.54 4.64 -18.41
N ASN A 204 -22.56 5.48 -18.23
CA ASN A 204 -23.78 5.46 -19.02
C ASN A 204 -23.57 5.97 -20.46
N GLU A 205 -22.73 6.99 -20.65
CA GLU A 205 -22.39 7.54 -21.96
C GLU A 205 -21.55 6.56 -22.80
N GLN A 206 -20.56 5.90 -22.18
CA GLN A 206 -19.61 5.03 -22.87
C GLN A 206 -20.10 3.59 -23.10
N ASN A 207 -21.29 3.24 -22.59
CA ASN A 207 -21.89 1.90 -22.70
C ASN A 207 -20.90 0.77 -22.35
N VAL A 208 -20.20 0.95 -21.22
CA VAL A 208 -19.13 0.05 -20.76
C VAL A 208 -19.66 -1.38 -20.58
N ARG A 209 -18.82 -2.37 -20.92
CA ARG A 209 -19.17 -3.80 -20.81
C ARG A 209 -19.38 -4.18 -19.35
N VAL A 210 -20.58 -4.68 -19.05
CA VAL A 210 -20.96 -5.22 -17.74
C VAL A 210 -20.81 -6.74 -17.76
N GLN A 211 -19.88 -7.28 -16.97
CA GLN A 211 -19.69 -8.72 -16.79
C GLN A 211 -20.45 -9.19 -15.53
N ASP A 212 -21.79 -9.24 -15.60
CA ASP A 212 -22.57 -9.76 -14.47
C ASP A 212 -22.39 -11.28 -14.39
N THR A 213 -21.68 -11.74 -13.36
CA THR A 213 -21.64 -13.17 -13.01
C THR A 213 -23.02 -13.56 -12.49
N GLY A 214 -23.79 -14.28 -13.30
CA GLY A 214 -25.11 -14.80 -12.93
C GLY A 214 -25.06 -15.65 -11.66
N LYS A 215 -25.39 -15.04 -10.52
CA LYS A 215 -25.99 -15.68 -9.34
C LYS A 215 -27.11 -14.79 -8.80
N ALA A 216 -28.11 -14.55 -9.64
CA ALA A 216 -29.46 -14.24 -9.19
C ALA A 216 -30.40 -15.18 -9.96
N MET A 217 -31.16 -15.96 -9.20
CA MET A 217 -32.23 -16.83 -9.70
C MET A 217 -33.12 -16.05 -10.68
N GLY A 218 -33.19 -16.52 -11.92
CA GLY A 218 -34.06 -15.96 -12.96
C GLY A 218 -33.29 -15.24 -14.06
N GLY A 219 -33.03 -15.99 -15.15
CA GLY A 219 -32.27 -15.53 -16.30
C GLY A 219 -32.69 -14.16 -16.82
N ARG A 220 -31.73 -13.24 -16.87
CA ARG A 220 -31.69 -12.16 -17.86
C ARG A 220 -30.29 -12.13 -18.44
N THR A 221 -30.24 -12.06 -19.77
CA THR A 221 -29.04 -11.88 -20.58
C THR A 221 -28.30 -10.59 -20.18
N PRO A 222 -27.04 -10.39 -20.62
CA PRO A 222 -26.21 -9.23 -20.25
C PRO A 222 -26.93 -7.95 -20.66
N THR A 223 -27.65 -7.37 -19.71
CA THR A 223 -28.67 -6.36 -20.04
C THR A 223 -28.04 -5.01 -19.80
N ARG A 224 -27.80 -4.31 -20.91
CA ARG A 224 -27.67 -2.85 -20.99
C ARG A 224 -28.43 -2.19 -19.83
N TRP A 225 -27.74 -1.33 -19.07
CA TRP A 225 -28.22 -0.65 -17.86
C TRP A 225 -29.73 -0.37 -17.87
N SER A 226 -30.40 -0.65 -16.76
CA SER A 226 -31.85 -0.52 -16.65
C SER A 226 -32.30 0.93 -16.94
N ARG A 227 -33.54 1.12 -17.43
CA ARG A 227 -34.11 2.47 -17.64
C ARG A 227 -34.11 3.32 -16.36
N ARG A 228 -34.02 2.69 -15.18
CA ARG A 228 -33.98 3.34 -13.87
C ARG A 228 -32.61 3.97 -13.61
N GLU A 229 -31.53 3.25 -13.91
CA GLU A 229 -30.15 3.75 -13.78
C GLU A 229 -29.86 4.89 -14.75
N ARG A 230 -30.34 4.79 -16.00
CA ARG A 230 -30.28 5.90 -16.99
C ARG A 230 -31.01 7.17 -16.54
N ARG A 231 -32.01 7.03 -15.67
CA ARG A 231 -32.82 8.16 -15.18
C ARG A 231 -32.19 8.80 -13.94
N LEU A 232 -31.50 8.00 -13.12
CA LEU A 232 -30.74 8.47 -11.96
C LEU A 232 -29.49 9.27 -12.38
N SER A 233 -28.84 8.94 -13.50
CA SER A 233 -27.74 9.75 -14.04
C SER A 233 -28.19 11.06 -14.71
N ALA A 234 -29.43 11.09 -15.23
CA ALA A 234 -30.00 12.25 -15.94
C ALA A 234 -30.70 13.27 -15.01
N THR A 235 -31.13 12.83 -13.83
CA THR A 235 -31.76 13.71 -12.84
C THR A 235 -30.70 14.06 -11.80
N GLY A 236 -30.35 15.34 -11.66
CA GLY A 236 -29.41 15.85 -10.65
C GLY A 236 -29.97 15.76 -9.22
N VAL A 237 -30.54 14.61 -8.85
CA VAL A 237 -31.07 14.35 -7.52
C VAL A 237 -29.87 14.16 -6.60
N GLU A 238 -29.65 15.11 -5.71
CA GLU A 238 -28.73 14.98 -4.59
C GLU A 238 -28.92 13.60 -3.95
N ALA A 239 -27.82 12.86 -3.76
CA ALA A 239 -27.83 11.63 -2.97
C ALA A 239 -28.54 11.90 -1.63
N PRO A 240 -29.31 10.94 -1.07
CA PRO A 240 -30.02 11.15 0.17
C PRO A 240 -29.01 11.57 1.25
N ARG A 241 -29.07 12.84 1.65
CA ARG A 241 -28.23 13.37 2.73
C ARG A 241 -28.43 12.46 3.93
N HIS A 242 -27.38 11.73 4.32
CA HIS A 242 -27.37 11.01 5.58
C HIS A 242 -27.63 12.04 6.68
N ARG A 243 -28.87 12.12 7.18
CA ARG A 243 -29.14 12.85 8.42
C ARG A 243 -28.34 12.13 9.50
N PRO A 244 -27.40 12.78 10.20
CA PRO A 244 -26.80 12.16 11.37
C PRO A 244 -27.95 11.82 12.32
N ARG A 245 -28.02 10.56 12.76
CA ARG A 245 -28.96 10.14 13.80
C ARG A 245 -28.78 11.11 14.96
N ARG A 246 -29.81 11.91 15.26
CA ARG A 246 -29.88 12.66 16.51
C ARG A 246 -29.71 11.63 17.62
N LEU A 247 -28.61 11.73 18.38
CA LEU A 247 -28.53 11.12 19.69
C LEU A 247 -29.66 11.76 20.50
N SER A 248 -30.72 10.99 20.75
CA SER A 248 -31.77 11.37 21.69
C SER A 248 -31.16 11.37 23.09
N THR A 249 -30.59 12.49 23.49
CA THR A 249 -30.39 12.83 24.90
C THR A 249 -31.78 12.99 25.51
N GLY A 250 -32.19 12.01 26.31
CA GLY A 250 -33.52 12.00 26.89
C GLY A 250 -33.84 10.75 27.71
N LEU A 251 -32.99 10.39 28.68
CA LEU A 251 -33.47 9.66 29.85
C LEU A 251 -33.45 10.57 31.08
N LEU A 252 -34.66 10.98 31.44
CA LEU A 252 -35.25 10.99 32.78
C LEU A 252 -34.61 11.87 33.87
N TYR A 253 -35.20 13.06 34.05
CA TYR A 253 -35.58 13.52 35.39
C TYR A 253 -37.11 13.36 35.53
N ARG A 254 -37.53 12.58 36.53
CA ARG A 254 -38.84 12.70 37.18
C ARG A 254 -38.58 12.78 38.68
N ASN A 255 -39.23 13.76 39.29
CA ASN A 255 -39.24 14.09 40.73
C ASN A 255 -39.48 12.89 41.62
#